data_AF-A0A0Q5QQL2-F1
#
_entry.id   AF-A0A0Q5QQL2-F1
#
_cell.length_a   1.000
_cell.length_b   1.000
_cell.length_c   1.000
_cell.angle_alpha   90.00
_cell.angle_beta   90.00
_cell.angle_gamma   90.00
#
_symmetry.space_group_name_H-M   'P 1'
#
loop_
_entity.id
_entity.type
_entity.pdbx_description
1 polymer ?
#
loop_
_entity_poly.entity_id
_entity_poly.type
_entity_poly.pdbx_seq_one_letter_code
_entity_poly.pdbx_strand_id
1 'polypeptide(L)'
;MIMTQLVGTVPAPSVHADLHSEFGARPGDPDDRHRSPVIKVIDIAWLEFEKQNLADAERFARDFGFTVANRTADRLELRGTWAGAPCVLIRRARRSRFVGPAYRAESTTDLTTLAEATGTRVHSLGDLGGSVVDLVDPSGQPLRVVADLFDLPSLPDQEPLTVNAGGKVARFNAIQRPPRAPARVQRLGHVVIESPRFREALHWYQSVLGFIVSDFQFFPGQRDRGPTMAFMRCDRGADAADHHTLAMTLGPRARYVHSAYQVADLDAVAAGGAYLADRGYHHAWGMGRHIQGSQIFDYWRDPDKFMVEHYADGDVFDNSVTAGWAPMTASGLSQWGPPVTRDFLGANPDPDLVKGILNGLRDDNEFDIHRLLGLLKVARS
;
A
#
# COMPACT_ATOMS: atom_id res chain seq x y z
N MET A 1 -9.80 -19.19 61.00
CA MET A 1 -9.49 -18.12 60.04
C MET A 1 -8.23 -18.53 59.29
N ILE A 2 -8.37 -19.26 58.18
CA ILE A 2 -7.26 -19.55 57.25
C ILE A 2 -7.86 -19.41 55.85
N MET A 3 -7.45 -18.35 55.15
CA MET A 3 -7.78 -18.05 53.76
C MET A 3 -7.00 -18.99 52.84
N THR A 4 -7.69 -19.72 51.97
CA THR A 4 -7.06 -20.39 50.83
C THR A 4 -7.12 -19.44 49.64
N GLN A 5 -5.96 -18.94 49.21
CA GLN A 5 -5.81 -18.05 48.07
C GLN A 5 -6.20 -18.77 46.76
N LEU A 6 -7.08 -18.14 45.99
CA LEU A 6 -7.31 -18.45 44.58
C LEU A 6 -6.08 -18.02 43.79
N VAL A 7 -5.34 -18.99 43.27
CA VAL A 7 -4.27 -18.76 42.30
C VAL A 7 -4.94 -18.44 40.96
N GLY A 8 -4.86 -17.18 40.55
CA GLY A 8 -5.28 -16.76 39.21
C GLY A 8 -4.39 -17.40 38.16
N THR A 9 -5.01 -18.06 37.19
CA THR A 9 -4.34 -18.56 35.99
C THR A 9 -3.89 -17.38 35.14
N VAL A 10 -2.58 -17.20 35.00
CA VAL A 10 -1.99 -16.32 33.99
C VAL A 10 -2.31 -16.92 32.61
N PRO A 11 -2.87 -16.16 31.64
CA PRO A 11 -3.08 -16.68 30.30
C PRO A 11 -1.73 -17.03 29.67
N ALA A 12 -1.65 -18.19 29.02
CA ALA A 12 -0.45 -18.59 28.27
C ALA A 12 -0.14 -17.55 27.16
N PRO A 13 1.14 -17.26 26.89
CA PRO A 13 1.51 -16.38 25.78
C PRO A 13 0.98 -16.95 24.47
N SER A 14 0.26 -16.10 23.72
CA SER A 14 -0.20 -16.42 22.37
C SER A 14 1.02 -16.70 21.49
N VAL A 15 1.00 -17.82 20.76
CA VAL A 15 2.01 -18.22 19.76
C VAL A 15 2.20 -17.20 18.63
N HIS A 16 1.44 -16.10 18.63
CA HIS A 16 1.53 -15.00 17.66
C HIS A 16 2.13 -13.70 18.21
N ALA A 17 2.51 -13.63 19.49
CA ALA A 17 2.98 -12.39 20.11
C ALA A 17 4.33 -11.86 19.57
N ASP A 18 5.18 -12.76 19.07
CA ASP A 18 6.56 -12.44 18.65
C ASP A 18 6.75 -12.42 17.11
N LEU A 19 5.67 -12.57 16.32
CA LEU A 19 5.79 -12.77 14.87
C LEU A 19 5.94 -11.47 14.06
N HIS A 20 5.57 -10.31 14.60
CA HIS A 20 5.34 -9.11 13.78
C HIS A 20 6.35 -7.97 14.00
N SER A 21 7.02 -7.89 15.15
CA SER A 21 8.18 -7.02 15.32
C SER A 21 8.92 -7.34 16.63
N GLU A 22 10.16 -6.87 16.75
CA GLU A 22 10.94 -6.90 17.99
C GLU A 22 10.25 -6.18 19.18
N PHE A 23 9.25 -5.32 18.94
CA PHE A 23 8.56 -4.57 20.00
C PHE A 23 7.03 -4.63 19.91
N GLY A 24 6.36 -5.02 21.00
CA GLY A 24 4.91 -4.85 21.14
C GLY A 24 4.50 -3.40 21.41
N ALA A 25 3.18 -3.19 21.48
CA ALA A 25 2.61 -1.94 21.97
C ALA A 25 3.00 -1.66 23.44
N ARG A 26 3.17 -0.38 23.78
CA ARG A 26 3.46 0.13 25.13
C ARG A 26 2.22 0.84 25.69
N PRO A 27 2.09 0.95 27.04
CA PRO A 27 1.07 1.80 27.63
C PRO A 27 1.15 3.24 27.09
N GLY A 28 0.04 3.75 26.57
CA GLY A 28 -0.05 5.10 25.98
C GLY A 28 0.18 5.17 24.47
N ASP A 29 0.54 4.05 23.83
CA ASP A 29 0.52 3.97 22.36
C ASP A 29 -0.91 4.12 21.80
N PRO A 30 -1.06 4.62 20.57
CA PRO A 30 -2.34 4.60 19.88
C PRO A 30 -2.82 3.16 19.65
N ASP A 31 -4.14 2.97 19.69
CA ASP A 31 -4.77 1.70 19.34
C ASP A 31 -4.50 1.34 17.86
N ASP A 32 -4.38 0.04 17.58
CA ASP A 32 -4.20 -0.48 16.22
C ASP A 32 -5.49 -0.43 15.38
N ARG A 33 -6.65 -0.17 16.02
CA ARG A 33 -7.97 -0.15 15.40
C ARG A 33 -8.95 0.75 16.13
N HIS A 34 -9.97 1.22 15.42
CA HIS A 34 -11.14 1.84 16.04
C HIS A 34 -12.16 0.78 16.45
N ARG A 35 -12.81 0.93 17.62
CA ARG A 35 -13.72 -0.08 18.18
C ARG A 35 -15.06 -0.19 17.43
N SER A 36 -15.51 0.91 16.84
CA SER A 36 -16.80 1.00 16.15
C SER A 36 -16.65 1.92 14.94
N PRO A 37 -15.99 1.48 13.86
CA PRO A 37 -15.86 2.31 12.66
C PRO A 37 -17.22 2.52 11.99
N VAL A 38 -17.35 3.58 11.19
CA VAL A 38 -18.57 3.89 10.43
C VAL A 38 -18.90 2.75 9.46
N ILE A 39 -17.91 2.33 8.68
CA ILE A 39 -17.96 1.13 7.84
C ILE A 39 -16.62 0.39 7.89
N LYS A 40 -16.54 -0.79 7.27
CA LYS A 40 -15.29 -1.48 6.99
C LYS A 40 -15.14 -1.67 5.48
N VAL A 41 -14.11 -1.07 4.89
CA VAL A 41 -13.76 -1.38 3.50
C VAL A 41 -13.10 -2.75 3.43
N ILE A 42 -13.35 -3.47 2.33
CA ILE A 42 -12.92 -4.87 2.17
C ILE A 42 -11.68 -5.00 1.30
N ASP A 43 -11.39 -4.01 0.44
CA ASP A 43 -10.20 -3.99 -0.42
C ASP A 43 -9.96 -2.58 -1.01
N ILE A 44 -8.85 -2.39 -1.71
CA ILE A 44 -8.66 -1.29 -2.66
C ILE A 44 -9.21 -1.68 -4.03
N ALA A 45 -10.03 -0.80 -4.62
CA ALA A 45 -10.61 -1.03 -5.94
C ALA A 45 -9.62 -0.59 -7.03
N TRP A 46 -9.30 0.70 -7.10
CA TRP A 46 -8.38 1.25 -8.09
C TRP A 46 -7.67 2.51 -7.60
N LEU A 47 -6.69 2.97 -8.39
CA LEU A 47 -6.04 4.27 -8.21
C LEU A 47 -6.38 5.20 -9.37
N GLU A 48 -6.59 6.48 -9.07
CA GLU A 48 -6.86 7.51 -10.08
C GLU A 48 -5.66 8.41 -10.30
N PHE A 49 -5.28 8.57 -11.56
CA PHE A 49 -4.22 9.47 -11.99
C PHE A 49 -4.69 10.38 -13.11
N GLU A 50 -4.13 11.58 -13.12
CA GLU A 50 -4.11 12.44 -14.30
C GLU A 50 -2.74 12.40 -14.94
N LYS A 51 -2.70 12.39 -16.27
CA LYS A 51 -1.46 12.26 -17.06
C LYS A 51 -1.47 13.15 -18.29
N GLN A 52 -0.30 13.70 -18.64
CA GLN A 52 -0.15 14.54 -19.83
C GLN A 52 -0.24 13.75 -21.14
N ASN A 53 0.39 12.55 -21.17
CA ASN A 53 0.45 11.71 -22.35
C ASN A 53 -0.07 10.29 -22.07
N LEU A 54 -1.30 10.01 -22.50
CA LEU A 54 -1.89 8.68 -22.36
C LEU A 54 -1.19 7.60 -23.20
N ALA A 55 -0.54 7.95 -24.31
CA ALA A 55 0.20 6.97 -25.11
C ALA A 55 1.49 6.51 -24.41
N ASP A 56 2.18 7.42 -23.72
CA ASP A 56 3.34 7.07 -22.89
C ASP A 56 2.92 6.25 -21.67
N ALA A 57 1.84 6.65 -21.00
CA ALA A 57 1.28 5.90 -19.88
C ALA A 57 0.86 4.48 -20.32
N GLU A 58 0.19 4.34 -21.46
CA GLU A 58 -0.21 3.03 -22.00
C GLU A 58 0.99 2.14 -22.35
N ARG A 59 2.01 2.69 -23.02
CA ARG A 59 3.22 1.93 -23.37
C ARG A 59 3.90 1.40 -22.10
N PHE A 60 4.14 2.28 -21.13
CA PHE A 60 4.71 1.87 -19.84
C PHE A 60 3.83 0.84 -19.15
N ALA A 61 2.51 1.05 -19.09
CA ALA A 61 1.60 0.12 -18.42
C ALA A 61 1.66 -1.29 -19.02
N ARG A 62 1.73 -1.41 -20.35
CA ARG A 62 1.86 -2.70 -21.04
C ARG A 62 3.20 -3.36 -20.76
N ASP A 63 4.29 -2.59 -20.78
CA ASP A 63 5.63 -3.12 -20.50
C ASP A 63 5.81 -3.48 -19.01
N PHE A 64 5.14 -2.76 -18.10
CA PHE A 64 5.05 -3.07 -16.68
C PHE A 64 4.13 -4.29 -16.42
N GLY A 65 3.24 -4.63 -17.35
CA GLY A 65 2.46 -5.86 -17.33
C GLY A 65 0.97 -5.73 -17.01
N PHE A 66 0.41 -4.52 -17.08
CA PHE A 66 -1.04 -4.33 -17.10
C PHE A 66 -1.67 -4.73 -18.43
N THR A 67 -2.94 -5.12 -18.36
CA THR A 67 -3.82 -5.16 -19.53
C THR A 67 -4.62 -3.86 -19.63
N VAL A 68 -4.76 -3.32 -20.83
CA VAL A 68 -5.67 -2.20 -21.11
C VAL A 68 -7.09 -2.73 -21.25
N ALA A 69 -7.94 -2.42 -20.28
CA ALA A 69 -9.36 -2.80 -20.28
C ALA A 69 -10.16 -1.92 -21.25
N ASN A 70 -9.86 -0.62 -21.27
CA ASN A 70 -10.53 0.36 -22.12
C ASN A 70 -9.60 1.54 -22.42
N ARG A 71 -9.77 2.14 -23.60
CA ARG A 71 -9.00 3.29 -24.07
C ARG A 71 -9.87 4.19 -24.94
N THR A 72 -10.09 5.42 -24.48
CA THR A 72 -10.75 6.51 -25.22
C THR A 72 -9.73 7.61 -25.51
N ALA A 73 -10.08 8.72 -26.16
CA ALA A 73 -9.15 9.83 -26.40
C ALA A 73 -8.61 10.48 -25.10
N ASP A 74 -9.40 10.44 -24.02
CA ASP A 74 -9.21 11.16 -22.76
C ASP A 74 -9.09 10.26 -21.52
N ARG A 75 -9.28 8.95 -21.66
CA ARG A 75 -9.21 7.97 -20.56
C ARG A 75 -8.44 6.70 -20.98
N LEU A 76 -7.75 6.13 -20.00
CA LEU A 76 -7.12 4.82 -20.08
C LEU A 76 -7.48 4.04 -18.80
N GLU A 77 -7.96 2.82 -18.97
CA GLU A 77 -8.33 1.92 -17.87
C GLU A 77 -7.42 0.71 -17.91
N LEU A 78 -6.67 0.51 -16.83
CA LEU A 78 -5.70 -0.56 -16.67
C LEU A 78 -6.21 -1.57 -15.65
N ARG A 79 -5.99 -2.85 -15.92
CA ARG A 79 -6.42 -3.96 -15.07
C ARG A 79 -5.34 -5.03 -14.96
N GLY A 80 -5.45 -5.83 -13.90
CA GLY A 80 -4.72 -7.08 -13.77
C GLY A 80 -5.41 -8.26 -14.45
N THR A 81 -4.81 -9.44 -14.35
CA THR A 81 -5.32 -10.70 -14.91
C THR A 81 -6.46 -11.30 -14.09
N TRP A 82 -6.53 -11.03 -12.79
CA TRP A 82 -7.63 -11.53 -11.96
C TRP A 82 -8.96 -10.84 -12.31
N ALA A 83 -10.06 -11.52 -12.01
CA ALA A 83 -11.39 -10.94 -12.15
C ALA A 83 -11.60 -9.83 -11.12
N GLY A 84 -12.35 -8.79 -11.47
CA GLY A 84 -12.64 -7.68 -10.56
C GLY A 84 -12.64 -6.31 -11.24
N ALA A 85 -12.49 -5.27 -10.42
CA ALA A 85 -12.41 -3.88 -10.86
C ALA A 85 -11.11 -3.58 -11.66
N PRO A 86 -11.06 -2.48 -12.43
CA PRO A 86 -9.80 -1.93 -12.91
C PRO A 86 -8.81 -1.71 -11.76
N CYS A 87 -7.51 -1.74 -12.03
CA CYS A 87 -6.48 -1.43 -11.04
C CYS A 87 -6.11 0.07 -11.06
N VAL A 88 -6.13 0.70 -12.25
CA VAL A 88 -5.75 2.10 -12.40
C VAL A 88 -6.64 2.76 -13.45
N LEU A 89 -7.19 3.93 -13.11
CA LEU A 89 -7.90 4.81 -14.02
C LEU A 89 -7.05 6.05 -14.29
N ILE A 90 -6.77 6.30 -15.55
CA ILE A 90 -5.93 7.42 -15.98
C ILE A 90 -6.75 8.35 -16.86
N ARG A 91 -6.81 9.63 -16.50
CA ARG A 91 -7.43 10.68 -17.32
C ARG A 91 -6.38 11.59 -17.91
N ARG A 92 -6.60 12.06 -19.14
CA ARG A 92 -5.73 13.05 -19.76
C ARG A 92 -5.91 14.41 -19.08
N ALA A 93 -4.81 15.05 -18.72
CA ALA A 93 -4.82 16.39 -18.14
C ALA A 93 -3.59 17.20 -18.57
N ARG A 94 -3.56 18.48 -18.16
CA ARG A 94 -2.42 19.37 -18.43
C ARG A 94 -1.22 19.11 -17.53
N ARG A 95 -1.41 18.46 -16.38
CA ARG A 95 -0.36 18.14 -15.41
C ARG A 95 -0.59 16.73 -14.90
N SER A 96 0.51 15.99 -14.75
CA SER A 96 0.45 14.66 -14.18
C SER A 96 0.33 14.75 -12.66
N ARG A 97 -0.67 14.09 -12.07
CA ARG A 97 -0.86 14.02 -10.61
C ARG A 97 -1.59 12.75 -10.20
N PHE A 98 -1.35 12.30 -8.97
CA PHE A 98 -2.25 11.37 -8.30
C PHE A 98 -3.52 12.11 -7.89
N VAL A 99 -4.68 11.52 -8.17
CA VAL A 99 -5.99 12.08 -7.81
C VAL A 99 -6.46 11.48 -6.48
N GLY A 100 -6.38 10.16 -6.33
CA GLY A 100 -6.80 9.48 -5.11
C GLY A 100 -7.01 7.98 -5.28
N PRO A 101 -7.09 7.23 -4.17
CA PRO A 101 -7.51 5.84 -4.19
C PRO A 101 -9.03 5.71 -4.18
N ALA A 102 -9.53 4.59 -4.69
CA ALA A 102 -10.90 4.12 -4.48
C ALA A 102 -10.84 2.83 -3.65
N TYR A 103 -11.61 2.78 -2.56
CA TYR A 103 -11.75 1.58 -1.71
C TYR A 103 -13.09 0.91 -1.95
N ARG A 104 -13.12 -0.41 -1.86
CA ARG A 104 -14.33 -1.21 -2.03
C ARG A 104 -15.00 -1.42 -0.67
N ALA A 105 -16.27 -1.05 -0.56
CA ALA A 105 -17.14 -1.45 0.55
C ALA A 105 -17.84 -2.78 0.24
N GLU A 106 -18.46 -3.39 1.24
CA GLU A 106 -19.16 -4.66 1.07
C GLU A 106 -20.43 -4.47 0.22
N SER A 107 -21.16 -3.37 0.42
CA SER A 107 -22.40 -3.10 -0.31
C SER A 107 -22.76 -1.61 -0.41
N THR A 108 -23.74 -1.27 -1.25
CA THR A 108 -24.30 0.10 -1.30
C THR A 108 -24.94 0.54 0.03
N THR A 109 -25.28 -0.39 0.94
CA THR A 109 -25.73 -0.04 2.29
C THR A 109 -24.63 0.68 3.06
N ASP A 110 -23.39 0.19 3.00
CA ASP A 110 -22.23 0.84 3.62
C ASP A 110 -22.03 2.25 3.05
N LEU A 111 -22.21 2.41 1.74
CA LEU A 111 -22.11 3.73 1.11
C LEU A 111 -23.17 4.70 1.65
N THR A 112 -24.38 4.21 1.93
CA THR A 112 -25.44 5.03 2.51
C THR A 112 -25.09 5.45 3.93
N THR A 113 -24.65 4.51 4.78
CA THR A 113 -24.17 4.80 6.14
C THR A 113 -22.99 5.78 6.15
N LEU A 114 -22.03 5.58 5.24
CA LEU A 114 -20.88 6.45 5.09
C LEU A 114 -21.30 7.86 4.63
N ALA A 115 -22.21 7.96 3.67
CA ALA A 115 -22.71 9.24 3.18
C ALA A 115 -23.43 10.04 4.28
N GLU A 116 -24.26 9.38 5.08
CA GLU A 116 -24.93 9.98 6.24
C GLU A 116 -23.93 10.48 7.28
N ALA A 117 -22.94 9.65 7.65
CA ALA A 117 -21.94 9.99 8.65
C ALA A 117 -21.00 11.14 8.22
N THR A 118 -20.78 11.29 6.91
CA THR A 118 -19.84 12.28 6.36
C THR A 118 -20.52 13.50 5.73
N GLY A 119 -21.86 13.54 5.70
CA GLY A 119 -22.62 14.62 5.06
C GLY A 119 -22.42 14.67 3.54
N THR A 120 -22.13 13.54 2.91
CA THR A 120 -21.92 13.41 1.46
C THR A 120 -23.10 12.72 0.79
N ARG A 121 -22.99 12.36 -0.50
CA ARG A 121 -24.07 11.73 -1.25
C ARG A 121 -23.56 10.56 -2.07
N VAL A 122 -24.32 9.47 -2.03
CA VAL A 122 -24.15 8.34 -2.94
C VAL A 122 -24.59 8.74 -4.34
N HIS A 123 -23.79 8.40 -5.35
CA HIS A 123 -24.16 8.57 -6.76
C HIS A 123 -23.64 7.41 -7.61
N SER A 124 -24.18 7.25 -8.83
CA SER A 124 -23.81 6.17 -9.73
C SER A 124 -22.45 6.39 -10.39
N LEU A 125 -21.70 5.30 -10.58
CA LEU A 125 -20.41 5.29 -11.30
C LEU A 125 -20.54 5.16 -12.82
N GLY A 126 -21.76 5.06 -13.36
CA GLY A 126 -21.99 4.90 -14.80
C GLY A 126 -21.38 3.61 -15.33
N ASP A 127 -20.47 3.73 -16.30
CA ASP A 127 -19.93 2.61 -17.09
C ASP A 127 -19.13 1.57 -16.27
N LEU A 128 -18.68 1.92 -15.05
CA LEU A 128 -18.02 0.97 -14.14
C LEU A 128 -19.01 0.11 -13.35
N GLY A 129 -20.30 0.42 -13.41
CA GLY A 129 -21.33 -0.20 -12.57
C GLY A 129 -21.27 0.27 -11.12
N GLY A 130 -22.38 0.07 -10.41
CA GLY A 130 -22.45 0.36 -8.98
C GLY A 130 -22.53 1.84 -8.60
N SER A 131 -22.14 2.10 -7.36
CA SER A 131 -22.30 3.38 -6.68
C SER A 131 -21.01 3.81 -5.99
N VAL A 132 -20.91 5.11 -5.71
CA VAL A 132 -19.74 5.74 -5.10
C VAL A 132 -20.13 6.83 -4.10
N VAL A 133 -19.27 7.01 -3.11
CA VAL A 133 -19.18 8.19 -2.24
C VAL A 133 -17.78 8.80 -2.41
N ASP A 134 -17.72 10.09 -2.71
CA ASP A 134 -16.47 10.86 -2.75
C ASP A 134 -16.19 11.46 -1.36
N LEU A 135 -14.95 11.31 -0.89
CA LEU A 135 -14.48 11.83 0.40
C LEU A 135 -13.17 12.59 0.23
N VAL A 136 -12.81 13.34 1.26
CA VAL A 136 -11.50 13.97 1.41
C VAL A 136 -10.98 13.63 2.80
N ASP A 137 -9.77 13.09 2.89
CA ASP A 137 -9.15 12.78 4.18
C ASP A 137 -8.72 14.06 4.92
N PRO A 138 -8.30 13.98 6.20
CA PRO A 138 -7.83 15.15 6.96
C PRO A 138 -6.58 15.83 6.39
N SER A 139 -5.83 15.13 5.52
CA SER A 139 -4.67 15.65 4.80
C SER A 139 -5.06 16.43 3.54
N GLY A 140 -6.35 16.47 3.18
CA GLY A 140 -6.85 17.08 1.95
C GLY A 140 -6.75 16.17 0.72
N GLN A 141 -6.46 14.88 0.89
CA GLN A 141 -6.36 13.89 -0.18
C GLN A 141 -7.76 13.39 -0.58
N PRO A 142 -8.21 13.61 -1.83
CA PRO A 142 -9.45 13.02 -2.32
C PRO A 142 -9.34 11.50 -2.35
N LEU A 143 -10.45 10.83 -2.05
CA LEU A 143 -10.60 9.38 -2.21
C LEU A 143 -12.06 9.02 -2.49
N ARG A 144 -12.28 7.77 -2.92
CA ARG A 144 -13.61 7.21 -3.18
C ARG A 144 -13.86 5.96 -2.35
N VAL A 145 -15.12 5.72 -2.03
CA VAL A 145 -15.60 4.42 -1.55
C VAL A 145 -16.70 3.94 -2.48
N VAL A 146 -16.58 2.70 -2.96
CA VAL A 146 -17.39 2.16 -4.05
C VAL A 146 -17.97 0.81 -3.69
N ALA A 147 -19.12 0.47 -4.26
CA ALA A 147 -19.79 -0.80 -4.05
C ALA A 147 -20.57 -1.22 -5.31
N ASP A 148 -20.85 -2.52 -5.42
CA ASP A 148 -21.69 -3.12 -6.48
C ASP A 148 -21.19 -2.84 -7.92
N LEU A 149 -19.86 -2.84 -8.08
CA LEU A 149 -19.17 -2.64 -9.36
C LEU A 149 -19.46 -3.78 -10.35
N PHE A 150 -19.29 -3.51 -11.65
CA PHE A 150 -19.18 -4.58 -12.63
C PHE A 150 -17.79 -5.21 -12.59
N ASP A 151 -17.73 -6.49 -12.27
CA ASP A 151 -16.48 -7.25 -12.30
C ASP A 151 -16.10 -7.58 -13.75
N LEU A 152 -14.88 -7.20 -14.13
CA LEU A 152 -14.29 -7.63 -15.39
C LEU A 152 -13.90 -9.12 -15.26
N PRO A 153 -14.11 -9.95 -16.29
CA PRO A 153 -13.81 -11.38 -16.22
C PRO A 153 -12.30 -11.63 -16.14
N SER A 154 -11.87 -12.75 -15.57
CA SER A 154 -10.45 -13.11 -15.52
C SER A 154 -9.82 -13.22 -16.92
N LEU A 155 -8.54 -12.89 -17.01
CA LEU A 155 -7.69 -13.03 -18.19
C LEU A 155 -6.67 -14.16 -17.97
N PRO A 156 -6.02 -14.66 -19.02
CA PRO A 156 -4.94 -15.62 -18.88
C PRO A 156 -3.84 -15.10 -17.94
N ASP A 157 -3.60 -15.81 -16.84
CA ASP A 157 -2.62 -15.41 -15.84
C ASP A 157 -1.19 -15.85 -16.21
N GLN A 158 -0.20 -15.37 -15.47
CA GLN A 158 1.12 -15.96 -15.43
C GLN A 158 1.15 -16.99 -14.30
N GLU A 159 1.28 -18.26 -14.64
CA GLU A 159 1.32 -19.33 -13.64
C GLU A 159 2.62 -19.28 -12.82
N PRO A 160 2.55 -19.44 -11.48
CA PRO A 160 3.73 -19.58 -10.65
C PRO A 160 4.59 -20.78 -11.09
N LEU A 161 5.90 -20.61 -11.04
CA LEU A 161 6.84 -21.64 -11.42
C LEU A 161 6.88 -22.78 -10.39
N THR A 162 6.98 -24.00 -10.89
CA THR A 162 7.21 -25.18 -10.05
C THR A 162 8.69 -25.26 -9.63
N VAL A 163 8.98 -24.87 -8.40
CA VAL A 163 10.34 -24.82 -7.84
C VAL A 163 10.76 -26.16 -7.21
N ASN A 164 12.01 -26.56 -7.46
CA ASN A 164 12.68 -27.60 -6.67
C ASN A 164 13.32 -26.97 -5.44
N ALA A 165 12.94 -27.43 -4.25
CA ALA A 165 13.51 -26.97 -2.99
C ALA A 165 14.45 -28.02 -2.38
N GLY A 166 15.28 -27.61 -1.41
CA GLY A 166 16.16 -28.54 -0.68
C GLY A 166 15.36 -29.71 -0.10
N GLY A 167 15.65 -30.94 -0.56
CA GLY A 167 14.94 -32.15 -0.12
C GLY A 167 13.56 -32.39 -0.76
N LYS A 168 13.06 -31.51 -1.63
CA LYS A 168 11.77 -31.67 -2.34
C LYS A 168 11.94 -31.33 -3.82
N VAL A 169 12.05 -32.36 -4.66
CA VAL A 169 12.12 -32.23 -6.12
C VAL A 169 10.72 -32.43 -6.70
N ALA A 170 10.08 -31.34 -7.12
CA ALA A 170 8.76 -31.34 -7.76
C ALA A 170 8.85 -31.41 -9.31
N ARG A 171 10.00 -31.05 -9.88
CA ARG A 171 10.26 -31.00 -11.31
C ARG A 171 11.46 -31.88 -11.67
N PHE A 172 11.23 -32.97 -12.41
CA PHE A 172 12.22 -33.93 -12.89
C PHE A 172 12.24 -33.97 -14.42
N ASN A 173 13.44 -34.05 -15.05
CA ASN A 173 13.63 -34.03 -16.51
C ASN A 173 12.97 -32.86 -17.28
N ALA A 174 12.56 -31.81 -16.59
CA ALA A 174 12.01 -30.60 -17.18
C ALA A 174 12.87 -29.40 -16.77
N ILE A 175 13.09 -28.48 -17.71
CA ILE A 175 13.84 -27.24 -17.49
C ILE A 175 12.90 -26.09 -17.16
N GLN A 176 13.43 -25.04 -16.51
CA GLN A 176 12.70 -23.81 -16.19
C GLN A 176 13.56 -22.63 -16.63
N ARG A 177 13.04 -21.85 -17.58
CA ARG A 177 13.70 -20.68 -18.19
C ARG A 177 12.61 -19.64 -18.50
N PRO A 178 12.07 -18.96 -17.47
CA PRO A 178 11.03 -17.96 -17.69
C PRO A 178 11.55 -16.88 -18.67
N PRO A 179 10.72 -16.45 -19.63
CA PRO A 179 11.14 -15.42 -20.58
C PRO A 179 11.26 -14.07 -19.88
N ARG A 180 12.21 -13.24 -20.32
CA ARG A 180 12.23 -11.80 -20.01
C ARG A 180 11.10 -11.12 -20.79
N ALA A 181 9.96 -10.98 -20.15
CA ALA A 181 8.72 -10.42 -20.70
C ALA A 181 8.02 -9.59 -19.61
N PRO A 182 6.99 -8.77 -19.94
CA PRO A 182 6.22 -8.08 -18.92
C PRO A 182 5.71 -9.05 -17.85
N ALA A 183 5.98 -8.76 -16.58
CA ALA A 183 5.44 -9.54 -15.46
C ALA A 183 3.95 -9.26 -15.36
N ARG A 184 3.10 -10.27 -15.62
CA ARG A 184 1.65 -10.03 -15.68
C ARG A 184 1.14 -9.60 -14.31
N VAL A 185 0.62 -8.37 -14.25
CA VAL A 185 -0.03 -7.86 -13.05
C VAL A 185 -1.30 -8.68 -12.80
N GLN A 186 -1.40 -9.28 -11.63
CA GLN A 186 -2.56 -10.04 -11.18
C GLN A 186 -3.65 -9.13 -10.64
N ARG A 187 -3.27 -8.20 -9.75
CA ARG A 187 -4.17 -7.22 -9.13
C ARG A 187 -3.39 -6.03 -8.55
N LEU A 188 -4.12 -4.99 -8.15
CA LEU A 188 -3.62 -3.96 -7.24
C LEU A 188 -3.55 -4.53 -5.81
N GLY A 189 -2.43 -4.30 -5.13
CA GLY A 189 -2.25 -4.69 -3.73
C GLY A 189 -2.49 -3.52 -2.79
N HIS A 190 -1.67 -2.48 -2.93
CA HIS A 190 -1.70 -1.36 -2.00
C HIS A 190 -1.26 -0.04 -2.62
N VAL A 191 -1.50 1.03 -1.85
CA VAL A 191 -0.97 2.37 -2.10
C VAL A 191 -0.29 2.90 -0.85
N VAL A 192 0.78 3.66 -1.06
CA VAL A 192 1.50 4.35 -0.01
C VAL A 192 1.39 5.85 -0.21
N ILE A 193 0.94 6.54 0.83
CA ILE A 193 0.78 7.99 0.83
C ILE A 193 1.59 8.64 1.96
N GLU A 194 2.01 9.86 1.72
CA GLU A 194 2.61 10.74 2.73
C GLU A 194 1.55 11.73 3.20
N SER A 195 1.56 12.05 4.50
CA SER A 195 0.72 13.09 5.09
C SER A 195 1.49 13.91 6.14
N PRO A 196 1.26 15.23 6.23
CA PRO A 196 1.75 16.05 7.35
C PRO A 196 0.84 15.96 8.60
N ARG A 197 -0.35 15.37 8.45
CA ARG A 197 -1.38 15.19 9.51
C ARG A 197 -1.58 13.71 9.79
N PHE A 198 -0.48 12.99 9.98
CA PHE A 198 -0.43 11.53 10.01
C PHE A 198 -1.38 10.88 11.01
N ARG A 199 -1.39 11.28 12.28
CA ARG A 199 -2.26 10.71 13.34
C ARG A 199 -3.71 11.08 13.13
N GLU A 200 -3.99 12.31 12.72
CA GLU A 200 -5.36 12.75 12.40
C GLU A 200 -5.93 11.90 11.25
N ALA A 201 -5.15 11.73 10.18
CA ALA A 201 -5.51 10.90 9.04
C ALA A 201 -5.62 9.42 9.43
N LEU A 202 -4.63 8.85 10.13
CA LEU A 202 -4.67 7.46 10.63
C LEU A 202 -5.96 7.19 11.43
N HIS A 203 -6.28 8.04 12.39
CA HIS A 203 -7.51 7.90 13.18
C HIS A 203 -8.75 7.99 12.29
N TRP A 204 -8.77 8.88 11.30
CA TRP A 204 -9.86 8.97 10.33
C TRP A 204 -10.01 7.69 9.50
N TYR A 205 -8.93 7.12 8.94
CA TYR A 205 -8.99 5.87 8.19
C TYR A 205 -9.47 4.69 9.06
N GLN A 206 -9.05 4.64 10.32
CA GLN A 206 -9.50 3.62 11.28
C GLN A 206 -10.99 3.81 11.64
N SER A 207 -11.42 5.03 11.95
CA SER A 207 -12.79 5.32 12.44
C SER A 207 -13.84 5.42 11.35
N VAL A 208 -13.48 5.83 10.14
CA VAL A 208 -14.42 6.01 9.02
C VAL A 208 -14.44 4.78 8.12
N LEU A 209 -13.26 4.26 7.75
CA LEU A 209 -13.14 3.16 6.79
C LEU A 209 -12.81 1.81 7.44
N GLY A 210 -12.59 1.75 8.75
CA GLY A 210 -12.41 0.50 9.48
C GLY A 210 -11.07 -0.18 9.23
N PHE A 211 -10.06 0.54 8.74
CA PHE A 211 -8.70 0.02 8.63
C PHE A 211 -8.13 -0.36 10.01
N ILE A 212 -7.32 -1.41 10.04
CA ILE A 212 -6.56 -1.83 11.23
C ILE A 212 -5.08 -1.95 10.90
N VAL A 213 -4.22 -1.69 11.88
CA VAL A 213 -2.77 -1.62 11.67
C VAL A 213 -2.13 -2.99 11.84
N SER A 214 -1.30 -3.37 10.88
CA SER A 214 -0.44 -4.56 10.95
C SER A 214 0.92 -4.21 11.55
N ASP A 215 1.49 -3.08 11.14
CA ASP A 215 2.74 -2.57 11.69
C ASP A 215 2.73 -1.05 11.81
N PHE A 216 3.25 -0.58 12.93
CA PHE A 216 3.66 0.80 13.12
C PHE A 216 5.18 0.92 13.00
N GLN A 217 5.64 2.06 12.47
CA GLN A 217 7.03 2.46 12.65
C GLN A 217 7.15 3.86 13.25
N PHE A 218 8.29 4.13 13.85
CA PHE A 218 8.63 5.41 14.46
C PHE A 218 10.05 5.82 14.10
N PHE A 219 10.32 7.12 13.99
CA PHE A 219 11.70 7.58 13.75
C PHE A 219 12.66 7.15 14.88
N PRO A 220 13.93 6.79 14.57
CA PRO A 220 14.85 6.25 15.57
C PRO A 220 15.11 7.20 16.73
N GLY A 221 14.77 6.77 17.95
CA GLY A 221 14.85 7.58 19.17
C GLY A 221 13.63 8.49 19.40
N GLN A 222 12.54 8.31 18.66
CA GLN A 222 11.32 9.09 18.78
C GLN A 222 10.07 8.24 19.08
N ARG A 223 10.26 7.05 19.69
CA ARG A 223 9.16 6.14 20.06
C ARG A 223 8.08 6.84 20.91
N ASP A 224 8.52 7.64 21.89
CA ASP A 224 7.62 8.34 22.82
C ASP A 224 6.82 9.47 22.15
N ARG A 225 7.17 9.85 20.91
CA ARG A 225 6.42 10.81 20.11
C ARG A 225 5.31 10.13 19.28
N GLY A 226 5.21 8.80 19.36
CA GLY A 226 4.28 8.01 18.59
C GLY A 226 4.75 7.69 17.17
N PRO A 227 3.92 6.96 16.41
CA PRO A 227 4.26 6.44 15.10
C PRO A 227 4.44 7.55 14.06
N THR A 228 5.22 7.23 13.04
CA THR A 228 5.48 8.03 11.83
C THR A 228 5.23 7.24 10.55
N MET A 229 4.89 5.97 10.67
CA MET A 229 4.40 5.13 9.57
C MET A 229 3.40 4.11 10.11
N ALA A 230 2.38 3.79 9.32
CA ALA A 230 1.44 2.72 9.61
C ALA A 230 1.16 1.93 8.33
N PHE A 231 1.26 0.60 8.43
CA PHE A 231 0.83 -0.35 7.41
C PHE A 231 -0.56 -0.86 7.81
N MET A 232 -1.59 -0.46 7.08
CA MET A 232 -3.00 -0.69 7.41
C MET A 232 -3.62 -1.71 6.46
N ARG A 233 -4.23 -2.74 7.05
CA ARG A 233 -5.03 -3.76 6.36
C ARG A 233 -6.52 -3.53 6.55
N CYS A 234 -7.32 -4.03 5.60
CA CYS A 234 -8.76 -4.09 5.74
C CYS A 234 -9.13 -5.07 6.87
N ASP A 235 -10.02 -4.68 7.79
CA ASP A 235 -10.58 -5.61 8.79
C ASP A 235 -11.71 -6.43 8.18
N ARG A 236 -11.36 -7.63 7.72
CA ARG A 236 -12.29 -8.60 7.14
C ARG A 236 -12.76 -9.65 8.16
N GLY A 237 -12.65 -9.35 9.46
CA GLY A 237 -12.98 -10.32 10.50
C GLY A 237 -11.97 -11.47 10.55
N ALA A 238 -12.47 -12.71 10.50
CA ALA A 238 -11.63 -13.91 10.48
C ALA A 238 -11.05 -14.23 9.09
N ASP A 239 -11.51 -13.54 8.04
CA ASP A 239 -10.97 -13.72 6.69
C ASP A 239 -9.61 -13.02 6.56
N ALA A 240 -8.72 -13.65 5.82
CA ALA A 240 -7.40 -13.10 5.55
C ALA A 240 -7.48 -11.83 4.68
N ALA A 241 -6.73 -10.80 5.08
CA ALA A 241 -6.46 -9.60 4.32
C ALA A 241 -4.94 -9.46 4.12
N ASP A 242 -4.53 -8.79 3.03
CA ASP A 242 -3.12 -8.44 2.84
C ASP A 242 -2.55 -7.71 4.05
N HIS A 243 -1.25 -7.88 4.31
CA HIS A 243 -0.52 -7.15 5.33
C HIS A 243 -0.88 -5.67 5.38
N HIS A 244 -1.04 -5.06 4.21
CA HIS A 244 -1.59 -3.73 4.08
C HIS A 244 -2.21 -3.52 2.70
N THR A 245 -3.27 -2.74 2.69
CA THR A 245 -3.93 -2.19 1.51
C THR A 245 -3.63 -0.68 1.39
N LEU A 246 -3.36 -0.03 2.52
CA LEU A 246 -2.90 1.34 2.61
C LEU A 246 -1.69 1.39 3.54
N ALA A 247 -0.59 2.00 3.11
CA ALA A 247 0.43 2.49 4.04
C ALA A 247 0.46 4.01 4.04
N MET A 248 0.70 4.58 5.23
CA MET A 248 0.80 6.02 5.39
C MET A 248 2.10 6.35 6.13
N THR A 249 2.81 7.37 5.66
CA THR A 249 4.02 7.88 6.31
C THR A 249 3.89 9.37 6.62
N LEU A 250 4.44 9.78 7.77
CA LEU A 250 4.55 11.19 8.14
C LEU A 250 5.62 11.86 7.27
N GLY A 251 5.24 12.96 6.64
CA GLY A 251 6.20 13.78 5.90
C GLY A 251 5.71 15.21 5.69
N PRO A 252 6.48 16.02 4.95
CA PRO A 252 6.24 17.46 4.87
C PRO A 252 5.02 17.86 4.03
N ARG A 253 4.40 16.94 3.27
CA ARG A 253 3.28 17.25 2.38
C ARG A 253 2.38 16.05 2.15
N ALA A 254 1.13 16.30 1.78
CA ALA A 254 0.23 15.25 1.31
C ALA A 254 0.67 14.83 -0.11
N ARG A 255 1.07 13.58 -0.31
CA ARG A 255 1.42 13.07 -1.66
C ARG A 255 1.29 11.57 -1.79
N TYR A 256 1.21 11.14 -3.04
CA TYR A 256 1.52 9.77 -3.43
C TYR A 256 3.02 9.45 -3.22
N VAL A 257 3.30 8.27 -2.66
CA VAL A 257 4.66 7.72 -2.54
C VAL A 257 4.87 6.64 -3.59
N HIS A 258 4.11 5.54 -3.53
CA HIS A 258 4.08 4.49 -4.55
C HIS A 258 2.77 3.68 -4.48
N SER A 259 2.60 2.78 -5.44
CA SER A 259 1.57 1.73 -5.45
C SER A 259 2.18 0.42 -5.90
N ALA A 260 1.59 -0.68 -5.45
CA ALA A 260 2.15 -2.01 -5.66
C ALA A 260 1.15 -2.95 -6.31
N TYR A 261 1.68 -3.76 -7.22
CA TYR A 261 0.90 -4.63 -8.09
C TYR A 261 1.43 -6.06 -7.99
N GLN A 262 0.52 -6.98 -7.67
CA GLN A 262 0.89 -8.37 -7.44
C GLN A 262 1.30 -9.02 -8.76
N VAL A 263 2.36 -9.83 -8.73
CA VAL A 263 2.74 -10.74 -9.81
C VAL A 263 2.92 -12.16 -9.26
N ALA A 264 3.00 -13.14 -10.16
CA ALA A 264 2.85 -14.55 -9.83
C ALA A 264 3.85 -15.08 -8.78
N ASP A 265 5.12 -14.73 -8.89
CA ASP A 265 6.19 -15.25 -8.04
C ASP A 265 7.49 -14.40 -8.13
N LEU A 266 8.53 -14.85 -7.42
CA LEU A 266 9.84 -14.22 -7.43
C LEU A 266 10.48 -14.14 -8.82
N ASP A 267 10.33 -15.19 -9.65
CA ASP A 267 10.88 -15.22 -11.00
C ASP A 267 10.14 -14.23 -11.92
N ALA A 268 8.83 -14.02 -11.72
CA ALA A 268 8.06 -13.00 -12.41
C ALA A 268 8.59 -11.59 -12.09
N VAL A 269 8.84 -11.29 -10.81
CA VAL A 269 9.48 -10.04 -10.37
C VAL A 269 10.85 -9.87 -11.06
N ALA A 270 11.72 -10.88 -10.96
CA ALA A 270 13.08 -10.81 -11.51
C ALA A 270 13.13 -10.70 -13.05
N ALA A 271 12.36 -11.54 -13.75
CA ALA A 271 12.34 -11.55 -15.22
C ALA A 271 11.64 -10.32 -15.80
N GLY A 272 10.58 -9.84 -15.14
CA GLY A 272 9.90 -8.58 -15.48
C GLY A 272 10.80 -7.37 -15.26
N GLY A 273 11.49 -7.30 -14.13
CA GLY A 273 12.48 -6.25 -13.86
C GLY A 273 13.61 -6.23 -14.90
N ALA A 274 14.12 -7.40 -15.29
CA ALA A 274 15.11 -7.47 -16.37
C ALA A 274 14.55 -7.00 -17.73
N TYR A 275 13.29 -7.31 -18.04
CA TYR A 275 12.62 -6.83 -19.25
C TYR A 275 12.45 -5.30 -19.25
N LEU A 276 12.09 -4.71 -18.11
CA LEU A 276 11.98 -3.26 -17.95
C LEU A 276 13.35 -2.57 -18.06
N ALA A 277 14.40 -3.15 -17.48
CA ALA A 277 15.78 -2.69 -17.61
C ALA A 277 16.25 -2.68 -19.07
N ASP A 278 15.99 -3.77 -19.81
CA ASP A 278 16.34 -3.91 -21.24
C ASP A 278 15.63 -2.83 -22.12
N ARG A 279 14.57 -2.19 -21.62
CA ARG A 279 13.85 -1.08 -22.27
C ARG A 279 14.28 0.31 -21.82
N GLY A 280 15.22 0.38 -20.88
CA GLY A 280 15.70 1.65 -20.34
C GLY A 280 14.69 2.36 -19.44
N TYR A 281 13.74 1.63 -18.85
CA TYR A 281 12.89 2.22 -17.82
C TYR A 281 13.69 2.57 -16.57
N HIS A 282 13.21 3.56 -15.82
CA HIS A 282 13.94 4.08 -14.66
C HIS A 282 13.73 3.16 -13.45
N HIS A 283 14.80 2.50 -13.03
CA HIS A 283 14.82 1.64 -11.86
C HIS A 283 15.02 2.45 -10.59
N ALA A 284 14.07 2.39 -9.65
CA ALA A 284 14.10 3.19 -8.42
C ALA A 284 14.83 2.45 -7.29
N TRP A 285 14.53 1.17 -7.09
CA TRP A 285 15.20 0.32 -6.11
C TRP A 285 15.08 -1.15 -6.51
N GLY A 286 16.20 -1.88 -6.44
CA GLY A 286 16.29 -3.25 -6.92
C GLY A 286 15.72 -4.31 -6.00
N MET A 287 15.48 -5.48 -6.59
CA MET A 287 14.79 -6.58 -5.97
C MET A 287 15.28 -6.94 -4.57
N GLY A 288 14.33 -7.08 -3.65
CA GLY A 288 14.58 -7.45 -2.27
C GLY A 288 13.37 -8.10 -1.63
N ARG A 289 13.45 -8.32 -0.32
CA ARG A 289 12.31 -8.73 0.52
C ARG A 289 12.13 -7.75 1.66
N HIS A 290 10.93 -7.22 1.83
CA HIS A 290 10.60 -6.31 2.92
C HIS A 290 10.66 -7.00 4.29
N ILE A 291 10.99 -6.22 5.32
CA ILE A 291 10.82 -6.68 6.71
C ILE A 291 9.32 -6.70 7.05
N GLN A 292 8.61 -5.59 6.84
CA GLN A 292 7.17 -5.50 7.06
C GLN A 292 6.41 -6.17 5.91
N GLY A 293 5.49 -7.07 6.26
CA GLY A 293 4.67 -7.81 5.31
C GLY A 293 5.40 -8.82 4.42
N SER A 294 6.70 -9.02 4.62
CA SER A 294 7.53 -10.04 3.96
C SER A 294 7.52 -10.05 2.41
N GLN A 295 6.96 -9.04 1.77
CA GLN A 295 6.79 -8.98 0.31
C GLN A 295 8.14 -8.96 -0.39
N ILE A 296 8.27 -9.77 -1.44
CA ILE A 296 9.31 -9.58 -2.47
C ILE A 296 8.89 -8.35 -3.27
N PHE A 297 9.82 -7.43 -3.53
CA PHE A 297 9.55 -6.18 -4.23
C PHE A 297 10.53 -5.94 -5.38
N ASP A 298 10.16 -5.10 -6.34
CA ASP A 298 11.06 -4.40 -7.28
C ASP A 298 10.40 -3.08 -7.74
N TYR A 299 11.12 -1.95 -7.63
CA TYR A 299 10.55 -0.61 -7.78
C TYR A 299 11.00 0.11 -9.05
N TRP A 300 10.03 0.65 -9.78
CA TRP A 300 10.22 1.36 -11.04
C TRP A 300 9.56 2.73 -11.02
N ARG A 301 10.03 3.65 -11.86
CA ARG A 301 9.31 4.90 -12.16
C ARG A 301 8.70 4.85 -13.54
N ASP A 302 7.45 5.29 -13.61
CA ASP A 302 6.79 5.53 -14.88
C ASP A 302 7.32 6.81 -15.58
N PRO A 303 6.91 7.10 -16.82
CA PRO A 303 7.38 8.25 -17.58
C PRO A 303 7.13 9.62 -16.91
N ASP A 304 6.15 9.72 -16.01
CA ASP A 304 5.86 10.93 -15.24
C ASP A 304 6.44 10.87 -13.81
N LYS A 305 7.36 9.92 -13.56
CA LYS A 305 8.13 9.73 -12.33
C LYS A 305 7.33 9.16 -11.15
N PHE A 306 6.10 8.69 -11.33
CA PHE A 306 5.39 7.97 -10.26
C PHE A 306 6.07 6.63 -10.03
N MET A 307 6.32 6.32 -8.76
CA MET A 307 6.93 5.07 -8.35
C MET A 307 5.87 3.98 -8.30
N VAL A 308 6.16 2.83 -8.89
CA VAL A 308 5.31 1.65 -8.90
C VAL A 308 6.16 0.43 -8.53
N GLU A 309 5.52 -0.55 -7.91
CA GLU A 309 6.16 -1.74 -7.38
C GLU A 309 5.54 -2.99 -8.00
N HIS A 310 6.38 -3.92 -8.44
CA HIS A 310 5.98 -5.32 -8.58
C HIS A 310 6.22 -6.03 -7.25
N TYR A 311 5.21 -6.72 -6.73
CA TYR A 311 5.38 -7.52 -5.53
C TYR A 311 4.88 -8.96 -5.68
N ALA A 312 5.44 -9.85 -4.86
CA ALA A 312 4.97 -11.22 -4.69
C ALA A 312 5.19 -11.68 -3.23
N ASP A 313 4.51 -12.75 -2.82
CA ASP A 313 4.76 -13.43 -1.53
C ASP A 313 4.64 -12.50 -0.30
N GLY A 314 3.51 -11.79 -0.21
CA GLY A 314 3.19 -10.94 0.95
C GLY A 314 2.43 -11.68 2.04
N ASP A 315 2.66 -11.29 3.29
CA ASP A 315 1.93 -11.82 4.44
C ASP A 315 0.44 -11.46 4.36
N VAL A 316 -0.40 -12.37 4.85
CA VAL A 316 -1.85 -12.15 4.99
C VAL A 316 -2.27 -12.42 6.43
N PHE A 317 -3.07 -11.53 7.01
CA PHE A 317 -3.53 -11.59 8.39
C PHE A 317 -5.04 -11.50 8.48
N ASP A 318 -5.61 -12.16 9.48
CA ASP A 318 -6.97 -11.88 9.94
C ASP A 318 -6.96 -10.69 10.93
N ASN A 319 -8.08 -10.49 11.65
CA ASN A 319 -8.18 -9.44 12.65
C ASN A 319 -7.63 -9.81 14.04
N SER A 320 -7.12 -11.03 14.25
CA SER A 320 -6.60 -11.50 15.54
C SER A 320 -5.16 -11.04 15.80
N VAL A 321 -4.41 -10.76 14.73
CA VAL A 321 -3.04 -10.25 14.79
C VAL A 321 -3.03 -8.79 15.25
N THR A 322 -2.29 -8.49 16.31
CA THR A 322 -2.08 -7.13 16.83
C THR A 322 -0.92 -6.43 16.12
N ALA A 323 -0.96 -5.10 16.04
CA ALA A 323 0.10 -4.34 15.40
C ALA A 323 1.51 -4.56 16.00
N GLY A 324 2.50 -4.80 15.14
CA GLY A 324 3.92 -4.71 15.47
C GLY A 324 4.41 -3.25 15.55
N TRP A 325 5.57 -3.04 16.17
CA TRP A 325 6.26 -1.76 16.27
C TRP A 325 7.75 -1.89 15.99
N ALA A 326 8.26 -1.11 15.03
CA ALA A 326 9.68 -1.10 14.69
C ALA A 326 10.25 0.31 14.47
N PRO A 327 11.55 0.53 14.69
CA PRO A 327 12.20 1.76 14.27
C PRO A 327 12.25 1.85 12.74
N MET A 328 11.83 2.99 12.19
CA MET A 328 11.95 3.28 10.77
C MET A 328 13.42 3.59 10.44
N THR A 329 14.08 2.74 9.67
CA THR A 329 15.48 2.90 9.24
C THR A 329 15.62 2.48 7.78
N ALA A 330 16.54 3.09 7.03
CA ALA A 330 16.77 2.69 5.64
C ALA A 330 17.24 1.23 5.51
N SER A 331 18.11 0.76 6.39
CA SER A 331 18.50 -0.65 6.50
C SER A 331 17.36 -1.58 6.94
N GLY A 332 16.40 -1.08 7.73
CA GLY A 332 15.23 -1.83 8.19
C GLY A 332 14.08 -1.93 7.19
N LEU A 333 14.24 -1.42 5.96
CA LEU A 333 13.23 -1.56 4.91
C LEU A 333 13.23 -2.96 4.27
N SER A 334 14.34 -3.69 4.30
CA SER A 334 14.50 -4.98 3.63
C SER A 334 15.30 -5.98 4.45
N GLN A 335 14.85 -7.24 4.48
CA GLN A 335 15.60 -8.37 5.03
C GLN A 335 16.84 -8.69 4.19
N TRP A 336 16.69 -8.64 2.87
CA TRP A 336 17.75 -8.77 1.89
C TRP A 336 17.40 -7.98 0.62
N GLY A 337 18.42 -7.58 -0.11
CA GLY A 337 18.30 -6.73 -1.29
C GLY A 337 19.49 -5.77 -1.39
N PRO A 338 19.60 -4.98 -2.46
CA PRO A 338 20.58 -3.91 -2.53
C PRO A 338 20.23 -2.80 -1.51
N PRO A 339 21.21 -2.00 -1.05
CA PRO A 339 20.94 -0.83 -0.24
C PRO A 339 19.88 0.07 -0.87
N VAL A 340 18.97 0.61 -0.06
CA VAL A 340 17.91 1.52 -0.53
C VAL A 340 18.52 2.76 -1.19
N THR A 341 17.93 3.20 -2.30
CA THR A 341 18.43 4.35 -3.05
C THR A 341 17.88 5.67 -2.48
N ARG A 342 18.60 6.76 -2.69
CA ARG A 342 18.10 8.11 -2.40
C ARG A 342 16.86 8.46 -3.22
N ASP A 343 16.76 7.88 -4.42
CA ASP A 343 15.63 8.09 -5.31
C ASP A 343 14.35 7.49 -4.73
N PHE A 344 14.42 6.24 -4.24
CA PHE A 344 13.31 5.58 -3.54
C PHE A 344 12.86 6.38 -2.31
N LEU A 345 13.81 6.84 -1.49
CA LEU A 345 13.52 7.64 -0.29
C LEU A 345 12.93 9.03 -0.59
N GLY A 346 12.84 9.45 -1.85
CA GLY A 346 12.43 10.80 -2.22
C GLY A 346 13.39 11.88 -1.70
N ALA A 347 14.65 11.51 -1.43
CA ALA A 347 15.67 12.37 -0.83
C ALA A 347 16.52 13.11 -1.88
N ASN A 348 16.09 13.08 -3.15
CA ASN A 348 16.67 13.88 -4.21
C ASN A 348 16.15 15.33 -4.08
N PRO A 349 17.03 16.34 -4.07
CA PRO A 349 16.60 17.72 -3.94
C PRO A 349 15.81 18.16 -5.17
N ASP A 350 14.58 18.61 -4.93
CA ASP A 350 13.67 19.18 -5.94
C ASP A 350 12.88 20.35 -5.31
N PRO A 351 12.51 21.42 -6.06
CA PRO A 351 11.82 22.57 -5.50
C PRO A 351 10.53 22.24 -4.76
N ASP A 352 9.79 21.20 -5.17
CA ASP A 352 8.55 20.80 -4.50
C ASP A 352 8.82 20.20 -3.11
N LEU A 353 9.94 19.49 -2.94
CA LEU A 353 10.35 18.98 -1.64
C LEU A 353 10.75 20.13 -0.70
N VAL A 354 11.54 21.09 -1.19
CA VAL A 354 11.95 22.26 -0.39
C VAL A 354 10.74 23.08 0.04
N LYS A 355 9.83 23.35 -0.90
CA LYS A 355 8.57 24.04 -0.62
C LYS A 355 7.71 23.26 0.37
N GLY A 356 7.62 21.94 0.22
CA GLY A 356 6.95 21.05 1.16
C GLY A 356 7.51 21.19 2.57
N ILE A 357 8.83 21.11 2.73
CA ILE A 357 9.48 21.25 4.05
C ILE A 357 9.18 22.62 4.67
N LEU A 358 9.29 23.70 3.91
CA LEU A 358 9.02 25.05 4.41
C LEU A 358 7.56 25.22 4.85
N ASN A 359 6.61 24.68 4.09
CA ASN A 359 5.19 24.75 4.43
C ASN A 359 4.86 23.84 5.62
N GLY A 360 5.33 22.58 5.61
CA GLY A 360 5.11 21.63 6.69
C GLY A 360 5.63 22.12 8.04
N LEU A 361 6.79 22.78 8.07
CA LEU A 361 7.34 23.39 9.29
C LEU A 361 6.59 24.66 9.75
N ARG A 362 5.83 25.31 8.87
CA ARG A 362 5.11 26.55 9.15
C ARG A 362 3.67 26.29 9.60
N ASP A 363 3.05 25.27 9.04
CA ASP A 363 1.65 24.95 9.29
C ASP A 363 1.48 24.24 10.64
N ASP A 364 0.31 24.38 11.27
CA ASP A 364 -0.03 23.67 12.50
C ASP A 364 -0.34 22.19 12.19
N ASN A 365 0.69 21.35 12.24
CA ASN A 365 0.64 19.92 11.94
C ASN A 365 1.75 19.15 12.68
N GLU A 366 1.87 17.84 12.43
CA GLU A 366 2.81 16.97 13.16
C GLU A 366 4.26 17.07 12.68
N PHE A 367 4.50 17.62 11.50
CA PHE A 367 5.80 17.72 10.86
C PHE A 367 6.61 18.92 11.36
N ASP A 368 7.15 18.80 12.58
CA ASP A 368 8.03 19.82 13.16
C ASP A 368 9.53 19.61 12.88
N ILE A 369 10.36 20.52 13.39
CA ILE A 369 11.83 20.46 13.20
C ILE A 369 12.45 19.17 13.74
N HIS A 370 11.89 18.62 14.82
CA HIS A 370 12.38 17.37 15.40
C HIS A 370 11.98 16.16 14.54
N ARG A 371 10.81 16.18 13.91
CA ARG A 371 10.39 15.17 12.91
C ARG A 371 11.24 15.28 11.64
N LEU A 372 11.58 16.48 11.18
CA LEU A 372 12.52 16.67 10.07
C LEU A 372 13.91 16.05 10.39
N LEU A 373 14.45 16.31 11.58
CA LEU A 373 15.72 15.68 12.02
C LEU A 373 15.62 14.16 12.10
N GLY A 374 14.47 13.63 12.54
CA GLY A 374 14.18 12.20 12.54
C GLY A 374 14.20 11.60 11.14
N LEU A 375 13.47 12.21 10.20
CA LEU A 375 13.42 11.81 8.79
C LEU A 375 14.82 11.83 8.14
N LEU A 376 15.62 12.86 8.41
CA LEU A 376 17.01 12.94 7.92
C LEU A 376 17.90 11.84 8.50
N LYS A 377 17.63 11.38 9.73
CA LYS A 377 18.33 10.25 10.35
C LYS A 377 17.96 8.93 9.67
N VAL A 378 16.67 8.72 9.33
CA VAL A 378 16.22 7.56 8.55
C VAL A 378 16.95 7.47 7.23
N ALA A 379 17.06 8.58 6.49
CA ALA A 379 17.71 8.61 5.19
C ALA A 379 19.24 8.37 5.22
N ARG A 380 19.85 8.32 6.41
CA ARG A 380 21.30 8.12 6.60
C ARG A 380 21.64 6.78 7.28
N SER A 381 20.64 6.01 7.71
CA SER A 381 20.78 4.82 8.57
C SER A 381 20.76 3.49 7.82
#